data_AF-A0A6J1MZ27-F1
#
_entry.id   AF-A0A6J1MZ27-F1
#
_cell.length_a   1.000
_cell.length_b   1.000
_cell.length_c   1.000
_cell.angle_alpha   90.00
_cell.angle_beta   90.00
_cell.angle_gamma   90.00
#
_symmetry.space_group_name_H-M   'P 1'
#
loop_
_entity.id
_entity.type
_entity.pdbx_description
1 polymer ?
#
loop_
_entity_poly.entity_id
_entity_poly.type
_entity_poly.pdbx_seq_one_letter_code
_entity_poly.pdbx_strand_id
1 'polypeptide(L)'
;MPSGRETTVSIPLTPTRSDLYWRRIFTKYDRDHDGRISYVELKEIIESREYDHDLPDNVVDKIMALADRDNSGYLDFAEFVAMMQNPDLKAVFGHFVARYVHSIIPHRSPVDTIDSRWTGFRAVSSTDGDGTYEEEYSCWPPAICMILISIAEIVLFCYDAAQGKTDATGPIAQIFIYNPHKRQEAWRFLTYMLVHVGVVHLLVNLLVQLFLGVPLEMVHRWWRVVLVYLAGVAAGSLATSLTDPKVYLAGASGGVYALIAAHIATIIMNWAEMEFAIIQLLVFLLLAAVDVGTAVYDRYWRHLQQNIGYVAHLAGAVAGLLVGIGVLRNLEKRKWEKRLWWAAVVLYFSLMIGGVLANIFWTSHFQTT
;
A
#
# COMPACT_ATOMS: atom_id res chain seq x y z
N MET A 1 58.30 23.36 -40.76
CA MET A 1 57.68 23.42 -39.43
C MET A 1 56.22 23.78 -39.61
N PRO A 2 55.28 22.81 -39.54
CA PRO A 2 53.87 23.03 -39.82
C PRO A 2 53.04 23.31 -38.55
N SER A 3 52.18 24.33 -38.65
CA SER A 3 50.79 24.41 -38.17
C SER A 3 50.29 23.31 -37.21
N GLY A 4 50.18 23.65 -35.91
CA GLY A 4 49.36 22.91 -34.95
C GLY A 4 48.03 23.64 -34.71
N ARG A 5 46.93 23.12 -35.28
CA ARG A 5 45.56 23.50 -34.91
C ARG A 5 45.22 22.79 -33.61
N GLU A 6 44.96 23.53 -32.54
CA GLU A 6 44.27 22.98 -31.36
C GLU A 6 42.79 22.77 -31.72
N THR A 7 42.45 21.54 -32.08
CA THR A 7 41.06 21.09 -32.11
C THR A 7 40.56 20.92 -30.68
N THR A 8 39.80 21.87 -30.17
CA THR A 8 38.95 21.67 -28.99
C THR A 8 37.88 20.63 -29.33
N VAL A 9 38.13 19.38 -28.92
CA VAL A 9 37.14 18.30 -28.96
C VAL A 9 36.10 18.60 -27.88
N SER A 10 34.91 19.04 -28.29
CA SER A 10 33.74 19.07 -27.40
C SER A 10 33.27 17.63 -27.17
N ILE A 11 33.57 17.09 -25.99
CA ILE A 11 33.02 15.81 -25.54
C ILE A 11 31.52 16.06 -25.29
N PRO A 12 30.58 15.35 -25.95
CA PRO A 12 29.17 15.46 -25.62
C PRO A 12 28.96 14.87 -24.23
N LEU A 13 28.56 15.69 -23.27
CA LEU A 13 28.16 15.23 -21.95
C LEU A 13 26.97 14.29 -22.12
N THR A 14 27.16 13.01 -21.80
CA THR A 14 26.07 12.05 -21.75
C THR A 14 25.07 12.48 -20.68
N PRO A 15 23.76 12.57 -21.00
CA PRO A 15 22.75 13.02 -20.04
C PRO A 15 22.68 12.07 -18.85
N THR A 16 22.55 12.61 -17.65
CA THR A 16 22.51 11.81 -16.42
C THR A 16 21.20 11.01 -16.35
N ARG A 17 21.18 9.94 -15.54
CA ARG A 17 19.99 9.09 -15.36
C ARG A 17 18.78 9.88 -14.82
N SER A 18 19.02 10.93 -14.02
CA SER A 18 18.01 11.88 -13.55
C SER A 18 17.46 12.73 -14.69
N ASP A 19 18.30 13.21 -15.61
CA ASP A 19 17.85 14.04 -16.74
C ASP A 19 16.93 13.26 -17.67
N LEU A 20 17.23 11.99 -17.91
CA LEU A 20 16.37 11.11 -18.72
C LEU A 20 15.01 10.83 -18.08
N TYR A 21 14.94 10.79 -16.74
CA TYR A 21 13.67 10.61 -16.02
C TYR A 21 12.81 11.86 -16.13
N TRP A 22 13.37 13.04 -15.85
CA TRP A 22 12.63 14.30 -15.94
C TRP A 22 12.18 14.61 -17.35
N ARG A 23 13.00 14.27 -18.35
CA ARG A 23 12.66 14.49 -19.76
C ARG A 23 11.48 13.65 -20.22
N ARG A 24 11.30 12.43 -19.67
CA ARG A 24 10.10 11.62 -19.94
C ARG A 24 8.84 12.23 -19.35
N ILE A 25 8.93 12.83 -18.17
CA ILE A 25 7.78 13.49 -17.54
C ILE A 25 7.45 14.77 -18.31
N PHE A 26 8.45 15.58 -18.63
CA PHE A 26 8.29 16.79 -19.43
C PHE A 26 7.59 16.50 -20.77
N THR A 27 8.11 15.58 -21.58
CA THR A 27 7.51 15.20 -22.88
C THR A 27 6.13 14.55 -22.77
N LYS A 28 5.74 14.04 -21.59
CA LYS A 28 4.40 13.49 -21.38
C LYS A 28 3.33 14.59 -21.29
N TYR A 29 3.72 15.75 -20.75
CA TYR A 29 2.79 16.85 -20.44
C TYR A 29 2.93 18.04 -21.39
N ASP A 30 4.05 18.15 -22.09
CA ASP A 30 4.24 18.98 -23.30
C ASP A 30 3.45 18.34 -24.45
N ARG A 31 2.18 18.72 -24.55
CA ARG A 31 1.15 18.00 -25.31
C ARG A 31 1.11 18.45 -26.76
N ASP A 32 1.45 19.71 -27.01
CA ASP A 32 1.64 20.27 -28.34
C ASP A 32 3.08 20.09 -28.86
N HIS A 33 3.98 19.56 -28.03
CA HIS A 33 5.37 19.24 -28.37
C HIS A 33 6.18 20.49 -28.76
N ASP A 34 5.84 21.64 -28.18
CA ASP A 34 6.52 22.91 -28.41
C ASP A 34 7.85 23.03 -27.62
N GLY A 35 8.12 22.04 -26.75
CA GLY A 35 9.32 21.98 -25.93
C GLY A 35 9.25 22.83 -24.68
N ARG A 36 8.06 23.28 -24.28
CA ARG A 36 7.75 24.10 -23.11
C ARG A 36 6.51 23.53 -22.41
N ILE A 37 6.23 24.00 -21.19
CA ILE A 37 5.01 23.66 -20.46
C ILE A 37 4.24 24.96 -20.23
N SER A 38 3.05 25.04 -20.81
CA SER A 38 2.15 26.18 -20.64
C SER A 38 1.48 26.18 -19.26
N TYR A 39 0.89 27.33 -18.89
CA TYR A 39 0.05 27.43 -17.68
C TYR A 39 -1.04 26.35 -17.62
N VAL A 40 -1.69 26.06 -18.76
CA VAL A 40 -2.76 25.07 -18.85
C VAL A 40 -2.21 23.67 -18.64
N GLU A 41 -1.07 23.34 -19.25
CA GLU A 41 -0.42 22.03 -19.07
C GLU A 41 0.15 21.87 -17.65
N LEU A 42 0.66 22.94 -17.03
CA LEU A 42 1.09 22.92 -15.63
C LEU A 42 -0.10 22.74 -14.68
N LYS A 43 -1.19 23.46 -14.94
CA LYS A 43 -2.45 23.29 -14.21
C LYS A 43 -2.95 21.85 -14.37
N GLU A 44 -2.90 21.28 -15.58
CA GLU A 44 -3.17 19.86 -15.80
C GLU A 44 -2.16 18.95 -15.08
N ILE A 45 -0.88 19.26 -14.96
CA ILE A 45 0.07 18.45 -14.16
C ILE A 45 -0.35 18.40 -12.68
N ILE A 46 -0.83 19.54 -12.17
CA ILE A 46 -1.25 19.72 -10.78
C ILE A 46 -2.64 19.08 -10.54
N GLU A 47 -3.55 19.20 -11.51
CA GLU A 47 -4.95 18.74 -11.45
C GLU A 47 -5.16 17.31 -11.98
N SER A 48 -4.25 16.78 -12.81
CA SER A 48 -4.36 15.43 -13.40
C SER A 48 -4.17 14.27 -12.40
N ARG A 49 -4.06 14.58 -11.11
CA ARG A 49 -4.19 13.59 -10.04
C ARG A 49 -5.59 13.63 -9.44
N GLU A 50 -6.53 13.10 -10.20
CA GLU A 50 -7.75 12.36 -9.85
C GLU A 50 -8.48 12.62 -8.50
N TYR A 51 -8.48 13.82 -7.90
CA TYR A 51 -9.54 14.29 -6.99
C TYR A 51 -9.62 15.82 -7.00
N ASP A 52 -10.76 16.30 -7.51
CA ASP A 52 -11.10 17.69 -7.79
C ASP A 52 -11.58 18.45 -6.52
N HIS A 53 -11.46 19.78 -6.60
CA HIS A 53 -11.86 20.85 -5.68
C HIS A 53 -10.93 21.23 -4.50
N ASP A 54 -10.54 22.51 -4.54
CA ASP A 54 -9.91 23.36 -3.50
C ASP A 54 -8.38 23.53 -3.54
N LEU A 55 -7.81 23.67 -4.75
CA LEU A 55 -6.60 24.47 -4.89
C LEU A 55 -6.99 25.88 -5.33
N PRO A 56 -6.76 26.92 -4.51
CA PRO A 56 -7.03 28.28 -4.94
C PRO A 56 -6.18 28.59 -6.18
N ASP A 57 -6.78 29.24 -7.19
CA ASP A 57 -6.16 29.53 -8.50
C ASP A 57 -4.78 30.22 -8.36
N ASN A 58 -4.58 30.91 -7.24
CA ASN A 58 -3.34 31.58 -6.88
C ASN A 58 -2.12 30.65 -6.63
N VAL A 59 -2.30 29.33 -6.53
CA VAL A 59 -1.19 28.39 -6.30
C VAL A 59 -0.41 28.17 -7.59
N VAL A 60 -1.10 27.98 -8.72
CA VAL A 60 -0.44 27.85 -10.03
C VAL A 60 0.26 29.15 -10.37
N ASP A 61 -0.37 30.29 -10.09
CA ASP A 61 0.23 31.62 -10.29
C ASP A 61 1.51 31.82 -9.45
N LYS A 62 1.51 31.36 -8.19
CA LYS A 62 2.70 31.40 -7.32
C LYS A 62 3.80 30.45 -7.80
N ILE A 63 3.44 29.26 -8.26
CA ILE A 63 4.39 28.28 -8.79
C ILE A 63 5.04 28.85 -10.06
N MET A 64 4.24 29.39 -10.98
CA MET A 64 4.75 30.06 -12.19
C MET A 64 5.65 31.23 -11.82
N ALA A 65 5.25 32.11 -10.91
CA ALA A 65 6.08 33.25 -10.48
C ALA A 65 7.41 32.85 -9.81
N LEU A 66 7.52 31.61 -9.31
CA LEU A 66 8.75 31.08 -8.71
C LEU A 66 9.59 30.25 -9.69
N ALA A 67 8.95 29.63 -10.68
CA ALA A 67 9.57 28.68 -11.60
C ALA A 67 9.97 29.30 -12.94
N ASP A 68 9.15 30.21 -13.47
CA ASP A 68 9.37 30.95 -14.72
C ASP A 68 10.33 32.12 -14.44
N ARG A 69 11.63 31.85 -14.62
CA ARG A 69 12.69 32.81 -14.28
C ARG A 69 12.85 33.87 -15.35
N ASP A 70 12.55 33.50 -16.59
CA ASP A 70 12.66 34.40 -17.73
C ASP A 70 11.36 35.19 -18.01
N ASN A 71 10.28 34.93 -17.25
CA ASN A 71 8.94 35.51 -17.39
C ASN A 71 8.38 35.31 -18.80
N SER A 72 8.69 34.18 -19.43
CA SER A 72 8.18 33.87 -20.76
C SER A 72 6.70 33.46 -20.76
N GLY A 73 6.14 33.14 -19.60
CA GLY A 73 4.79 32.59 -19.43
C GLY A 73 4.72 31.07 -19.64
N TYR A 74 5.87 30.41 -19.83
CA TYR A 74 6.01 28.98 -20.07
C TYR A 74 7.20 28.46 -19.27
N LEU A 75 7.21 27.16 -18.93
CA LEU A 75 8.37 26.53 -18.30
C LEU A 75 9.16 25.73 -19.32
N ASP A 76 10.42 26.10 -19.52
CA ASP A 76 11.34 25.26 -20.29
C ASP A 76 11.78 24.02 -19.48
N PHE A 77 12.50 23.11 -20.13
CA PHE A 77 12.95 21.88 -19.47
C PHE A 77 13.83 22.13 -18.24
N ALA A 78 14.69 23.16 -18.27
CA ALA A 78 15.58 23.47 -17.16
C ALA A 78 14.82 24.09 -15.98
N GLU A 79 13.87 24.98 -16.26
CA GLU A 79 12.98 25.58 -15.27
C GLU A 79 12.04 24.56 -14.65
N PHE A 80 11.48 23.66 -15.46
CA PHE A 80 10.66 22.54 -15.00
C PHE A 80 11.44 21.61 -14.04
N VAL A 81 12.68 21.26 -14.38
CA VAL A 81 13.53 20.43 -13.51
C VAL A 81 13.87 21.17 -12.22
N ALA A 82 14.21 22.47 -12.31
CA ALA A 82 14.52 23.30 -11.15
C ALA A 82 13.31 23.46 -10.22
N MET A 83 12.11 23.60 -10.78
CA MET A 83 10.84 23.64 -10.05
C MET A 83 10.59 22.34 -9.29
N MET A 84 10.73 21.19 -9.97
CA MET A 84 10.53 19.86 -9.37
C MET A 84 11.58 19.51 -8.30
N GLN A 85 12.74 20.16 -8.34
CA GLN A 85 13.82 19.99 -7.38
C GLN A 85 13.84 21.08 -6.30
N ASN A 86 12.97 22.09 -6.39
CA ASN A 86 12.89 23.15 -5.42
C ASN A 86 12.35 22.60 -4.07
N PRO A 87 13.08 22.76 -2.96
CA PRO A 87 12.68 22.24 -1.65
C PRO A 87 11.28 22.72 -1.19
N ASP A 88 10.94 23.97 -1.46
CA ASP A 88 9.68 24.59 -1.05
C ASP A 88 8.49 24.08 -1.88
N LEU A 89 8.73 23.75 -3.17
CA LEU A 89 7.70 23.21 -4.07
C LEU A 89 7.59 21.68 -3.98
N LYS A 90 8.68 21.00 -3.62
CA LYS A 90 8.67 19.57 -3.25
C LYS A 90 7.74 19.32 -2.06
N ALA A 91 7.64 20.28 -1.14
CA ALA A 91 6.69 20.24 -0.03
C ALA A 91 5.23 20.37 -0.50
N VAL A 92 4.92 21.13 -1.55
CA VAL A 92 3.56 21.25 -2.13
C VAL A 92 3.11 19.94 -2.77
N PHE A 93 3.96 19.28 -3.57
CA PHE A 93 3.66 17.94 -4.10
C PHE A 93 3.65 16.86 -3.01
N GLY A 94 4.48 17.04 -1.98
CA GLY A 94 4.43 16.27 -0.74
C GLY A 94 3.13 16.48 0.04
N HIS A 95 2.54 17.68 0.00
CA HIS A 95 1.36 18.07 0.77
C HIS A 95 0.09 17.31 0.39
N PHE A 96 -0.08 16.88 -0.88
CA PHE A 96 -1.24 16.09 -1.30
C PHE A 96 -1.14 14.63 -0.89
N VAL A 97 0.04 14.03 -1.09
CA VAL A 97 0.35 12.71 -0.56
C VAL A 97 0.21 12.74 0.97
N ALA A 98 0.73 13.80 1.60
CA ALA A 98 0.58 14.04 3.03
C ALA A 98 -0.89 14.17 3.43
N ARG A 99 -1.75 14.92 2.71
CA ARG A 99 -3.17 15.08 3.06
C ARG A 99 -3.97 13.76 2.98
N TYR A 100 -3.71 12.94 1.96
CA TYR A 100 -4.29 11.59 1.87
C TYR A 100 -3.73 10.67 2.97
N VAL A 101 -2.41 10.71 3.20
CA VAL A 101 -1.75 10.00 4.30
C VAL A 101 -2.29 10.46 5.66
N HIS A 102 -2.52 11.74 5.89
CA HIS A 102 -3.08 12.31 7.11
C HIS A 102 -4.56 11.98 7.31
N SER A 103 -5.29 11.70 6.23
CA SER A 103 -6.67 11.20 6.32
C SER A 103 -6.73 9.73 6.74
N ILE A 104 -5.69 8.94 6.40
CA ILE A 104 -5.60 7.50 6.71
C ILE A 104 -4.79 7.22 7.98
N ILE A 105 -3.87 8.12 8.34
CA ILE A 105 -2.88 7.97 9.41
C ILE A 105 -2.90 9.19 10.34
N PRO A 106 -2.77 8.99 11.65
CA PRO A 106 -3.02 10.01 12.65
C PRO A 106 -1.87 11.01 12.74
N HIS A 107 -2.19 12.27 13.07
CA HIS A 107 -1.22 13.36 13.20
C HIS A 107 -0.97 13.73 14.68
N ARG A 108 0.27 14.07 15.06
CA ARG A 108 0.54 14.79 16.32
C ARG A 108 0.71 16.27 16.01
N SER A 109 -0.02 17.14 16.70
CA SER A 109 0.33 18.55 16.76
C SER A 109 1.74 18.70 17.38
N PRO A 110 2.57 19.64 16.90
CA PRO A 110 3.82 19.96 17.58
C PRO A 110 3.49 20.36 19.01
N VAL A 111 4.26 19.84 19.98
CA VAL A 111 4.15 20.28 21.37
C VAL A 111 4.44 21.78 21.40
N ASP A 112 3.45 22.59 21.76
CA ASP A 112 3.62 24.03 22.01
C ASP A 112 4.59 24.23 23.17
N THR A 113 5.89 24.31 22.88
CA THR A 113 6.86 24.91 23.80
C THR A 113 6.81 26.43 23.62
N ILE A 114 5.73 27.05 24.10
CA ILE A 114 5.69 28.50 24.33
C ILE A 114 5.75 28.73 25.84
N ASP A 115 6.97 28.67 26.39
CA ASP A 115 7.34 29.55 27.50
C ASP A 115 8.70 30.17 27.16
N SER A 116 8.67 31.14 26.23
CA SER A 116 9.86 31.84 25.75
C SER A 116 10.09 33.13 26.53
N ARG A 117 10.52 32.99 27.79
CA ARG A 117 11.28 34.07 28.45
C ARG A 117 12.73 34.02 27.96
N TRP A 118 13.00 34.86 26.98
CA TRP A 118 14.30 35.11 26.33
C TRP A 118 15.48 35.19 27.32
N THR A 119 16.47 34.29 27.19
CA THR A 119 17.91 34.62 27.39
C THR A 119 18.80 33.67 26.57
N GLY A 120 19.53 34.25 25.61
CA GLY A 120 20.91 33.87 25.28
C GLY A 120 21.20 32.48 24.72
N PHE A 121 21.42 32.46 23.40
CA PHE A 121 22.33 31.56 22.65
C PHE A 121 23.00 30.44 23.48
N ARG A 122 22.44 29.22 23.41
CA ARG A 122 23.18 27.99 23.67
C ARG A 122 22.80 26.98 22.60
N ALA A 123 23.77 26.68 21.74
CA ALA A 123 23.69 25.54 20.85
C ALA A 123 23.42 24.29 21.69
N VAL A 124 22.21 23.75 21.60
CA VAL A 124 21.88 22.45 22.20
C VAL A 124 22.29 21.38 21.19
N SER A 125 23.22 20.56 21.67
CA SER A 125 23.85 19.43 20.99
C SER A 125 22.83 18.40 20.52
N SER A 126 23.10 17.83 19.35
CA SER A 126 22.42 16.73 18.66
C SER A 126 22.51 15.38 19.37
N THR A 127 22.30 15.35 20.68
CA THR A 127 22.32 14.13 21.49
C THR A 127 21.23 14.19 22.55
N ASP A 128 19.97 14.08 22.13
CA ASP A 128 18.92 13.46 22.92
C ASP A 128 17.82 12.98 21.96
N GLY A 129 17.48 11.71 22.11
CA GLY A 129 16.92 10.86 21.06
C GLY A 129 15.41 10.93 20.87
N ASP A 130 14.79 12.10 20.99
CA ASP A 130 13.35 12.26 20.81
C ASP A 130 13.03 13.56 20.04
N GLY A 131 12.42 13.46 18.85
CA GLY A 131 11.59 14.57 18.37
C GLY A 131 11.58 14.99 16.90
N THR A 132 12.19 14.29 15.93
CA THR A 132 12.08 14.69 14.51
C THR A 132 11.15 13.77 13.72
N TYR A 133 9.84 14.01 13.83
CA TYR A 133 8.80 13.34 13.03
C TYR A 133 8.72 13.83 11.57
N GLU A 134 9.47 14.85 11.19
CA GLU A 134 9.37 15.47 9.86
C GLU A 134 10.24 14.80 8.78
N GLU A 135 11.12 13.85 9.15
CA GLU A 135 12.06 13.21 8.20
C GLU A 135 11.65 11.79 7.72
N GLU A 136 10.53 11.23 8.20
CA GLU A 136 10.17 9.82 7.92
C GLU A 136 8.96 9.61 6.99
N TYR A 137 8.54 10.63 6.23
CA TYR A 137 7.75 10.42 4.99
C TYR A 137 8.67 10.20 3.79
N SER A 138 9.57 9.23 3.92
CA SER A 138 10.41 8.85 2.81
C SER A 138 9.62 7.88 1.94
N CYS A 139 9.38 8.22 0.66
CA CYS A 139 8.93 7.26 -0.37
C CYS A 139 9.98 6.16 -0.66
N TRP A 140 10.86 5.91 0.31
CA TRP A 140 12.02 5.05 0.29
C TRP A 140 12.09 4.28 1.63
N PRO A 141 12.04 2.95 1.61
CA PRO A 141 11.91 2.09 0.43
C PRO A 141 10.54 2.24 -0.25
N PRO A 142 10.48 2.21 -1.59
CA PRO A 142 9.24 2.44 -2.33
C PRO A 142 8.19 1.37 -1.97
N ALA A 143 6.92 1.79 -1.93
CA ALA A 143 5.76 0.93 -1.65
C ALA A 143 5.46 0.00 -2.83
N ILE A 144 6.38 -0.93 -3.08
CA ILE A 144 6.35 -1.81 -4.24
C ILE A 144 5.72 -3.17 -3.94
N CYS A 145 5.65 -3.61 -2.68
CA CYS A 145 5.36 -5.02 -2.44
C CYS A 145 3.91 -5.35 -2.78
N MET A 146 2.94 -4.55 -2.34
CA MET A 146 1.53 -4.71 -2.73
C MET A 146 1.33 -4.57 -4.24
N ILE A 147 2.03 -3.64 -4.89
CA ILE A 147 1.99 -3.47 -6.34
C ILE A 147 2.52 -4.73 -7.04
N LEU A 148 3.63 -5.29 -6.58
CA LEU A 148 4.23 -6.49 -7.16
C LEU A 148 3.33 -7.73 -6.99
N ILE A 149 2.70 -7.89 -5.83
CA ILE A 149 1.73 -8.97 -5.59
C ILE A 149 0.53 -8.79 -6.52
N SER A 150 -0.01 -7.57 -6.62
CA SER A 150 -1.12 -7.25 -7.53
C SER A 150 -0.78 -7.50 -9.01
N ILE A 151 0.44 -7.16 -9.46
CA ILE A 151 0.89 -7.48 -10.82
C ILE A 151 0.96 -9.00 -11.02
N ALA A 152 1.48 -9.75 -10.05
CA ALA A 152 1.52 -11.20 -10.12
C ALA A 152 0.12 -11.80 -10.23
N GLU A 153 -0.84 -11.35 -9.41
CA GLU A 153 -2.25 -11.76 -9.47
C GLU A 153 -2.86 -11.51 -10.86
N ILE A 154 -2.65 -10.31 -11.43
CA ILE A 154 -3.15 -9.95 -12.77
C ILE A 154 -2.53 -10.86 -13.83
N VAL A 155 -1.21 -11.02 -13.83
CA VAL A 155 -0.50 -11.83 -14.84
C VAL A 155 -0.98 -13.28 -14.81
N LEU A 156 -1.11 -13.87 -13.62
CA LEU A 156 -1.55 -15.25 -13.43
C LEU A 156 -3.02 -15.43 -13.83
N PHE A 157 -3.89 -14.47 -13.49
CA PHE A 157 -5.29 -14.49 -13.93
C PHE A 157 -5.43 -14.33 -15.44
N CYS A 158 -4.69 -13.40 -16.06
CA CYS A 158 -4.71 -13.19 -17.51
C CYS A 158 -4.24 -14.44 -18.27
N TYR A 159 -3.29 -15.20 -17.73
CA TYR A 159 -2.83 -16.43 -18.34
C TYR A 159 -3.92 -17.51 -18.40
N ASP A 160 -4.67 -17.72 -17.32
CA ASP A 160 -5.80 -18.65 -17.31
C ASP A 160 -6.96 -18.13 -18.18
N ALA A 161 -7.23 -16.83 -18.13
CA ALA A 161 -8.26 -16.19 -18.96
C ALA A 161 -7.97 -16.31 -20.47
N ALA A 162 -6.69 -16.22 -20.87
CA ALA A 162 -6.25 -16.44 -22.26
C ALA A 162 -6.52 -17.88 -22.76
N GLN A 163 -6.72 -18.83 -21.85
CA GLN A 163 -7.12 -20.20 -22.16
C GLN A 163 -8.64 -20.42 -22.05
N GLY A 164 -9.42 -19.34 -21.92
CA GLY A 164 -10.86 -19.39 -21.77
C GLY A 164 -11.33 -19.85 -20.40
N LYS A 165 -10.46 -19.84 -19.38
CA LYS A 165 -10.77 -20.30 -18.03
C LYS A 165 -10.63 -19.16 -17.03
N THR A 166 -11.75 -18.72 -16.47
CA THR A 166 -11.78 -17.68 -15.41
C THR A 166 -12.20 -18.23 -14.06
N ASP A 167 -12.26 -19.56 -13.95
CA ASP A 167 -12.62 -20.30 -12.76
C ASP A 167 -11.43 -21.10 -12.20
N ALA A 168 -11.65 -21.86 -11.12
CA ALA A 168 -10.59 -22.68 -10.52
C ALA A 168 -10.06 -23.82 -11.41
N THR A 169 -10.59 -24.01 -12.63
CA THR A 169 -10.14 -25.07 -13.56
C THR A 169 -8.98 -24.63 -14.45
N GLY A 170 -8.58 -23.35 -14.36
CA GLY A 170 -7.38 -22.81 -14.99
C GLY A 170 -6.11 -23.58 -14.61
N PRO A 171 -5.15 -23.80 -15.53
CA PRO A 171 -3.92 -24.51 -15.20
C PRO A 171 -3.11 -23.81 -14.11
N ILE A 172 -3.04 -22.48 -14.09
CA ILE A 172 -2.34 -21.73 -13.05
C ILE A 172 -3.12 -21.79 -11.73
N ALA A 173 -4.45 -21.61 -11.79
CA ALA A 173 -5.33 -21.82 -10.65
C ALA A 173 -5.08 -23.19 -9.99
N GLN A 174 -5.09 -24.29 -10.74
CA GLN A 174 -4.86 -25.62 -10.18
C GLN A 174 -3.49 -25.81 -9.51
N ILE A 175 -2.46 -25.08 -9.95
CA ILE A 175 -1.13 -25.15 -9.35
C ILE A 175 -1.09 -24.44 -7.99
N PHE A 176 -1.72 -23.26 -7.89
CA PHE A 176 -1.56 -22.39 -6.71
C PHE A 176 -2.74 -22.38 -5.74
N ILE A 177 -3.93 -22.80 -6.16
CA ILE A 177 -5.13 -22.84 -5.33
C ILE A 177 -4.89 -23.69 -4.08
N TYR A 178 -5.50 -23.28 -2.96
CA TYR A 178 -5.56 -24.15 -1.80
C TYR A 178 -6.47 -25.34 -2.14
N ASN A 179 -5.87 -26.53 -2.17
CA ASN A 179 -6.58 -27.78 -2.45
C ASN A 179 -6.63 -28.61 -1.16
N PRO A 180 -7.83 -28.85 -0.59
CA PRO A 180 -7.98 -29.60 0.66
C PRO A 180 -7.53 -31.07 0.58
N HIS A 181 -7.43 -31.63 -0.62
CA HIS A 181 -6.94 -32.99 -0.84
C HIS A 181 -5.41 -33.05 -0.98
N LYS A 182 -4.74 -31.89 -1.07
CA LYS A 182 -3.28 -31.77 -1.24
C LYS A 182 -2.64 -30.98 -0.11
N ARG A 183 -3.09 -31.16 1.14
CA ARG A 183 -2.59 -30.42 2.32
C ARG A 183 -1.10 -30.63 2.61
N GLN A 184 -0.49 -31.69 2.08
CA GLN A 184 0.96 -31.90 2.15
C GLN A 184 1.74 -30.92 1.28
N GLU A 185 1.11 -30.32 0.26
CA GLU A 185 1.66 -29.27 -0.58
C GLU A 185 1.60 -27.92 0.16
N ALA A 186 2.44 -27.76 1.19
CA ALA A 186 2.35 -26.66 2.17
C ALA A 186 2.34 -25.24 1.56
N TRP A 187 2.95 -25.04 0.39
CA TRP A 187 2.93 -23.76 -0.31
C TRP A 187 1.51 -23.30 -0.65
N ARG A 188 0.57 -24.23 -0.85
CA ARG A 188 -0.84 -23.93 -1.16
C ARG A 188 -1.58 -23.18 -0.06
N PHE A 189 -1.07 -23.21 1.17
CA PHE A 189 -1.60 -22.39 2.28
C PHE A 189 -1.26 -20.90 2.12
N LEU A 190 -0.33 -20.55 1.22
CA LEU A 190 0.04 -19.18 0.91
C LEU A 190 -0.27 -18.80 -0.53
N THR A 191 0.10 -19.64 -1.50
CA THR A 191 0.04 -19.29 -2.93
C THR A 191 -1.37 -19.10 -3.46
N TYR A 192 -2.39 -19.55 -2.74
CA TYR A 192 -3.78 -19.36 -3.13
C TYR A 192 -4.17 -17.88 -3.26
N MET A 193 -3.43 -16.98 -2.59
CA MET A 193 -3.58 -15.52 -2.72
C MET A 193 -3.35 -15.02 -4.15
N LEU A 194 -2.56 -15.76 -4.95
CA LEU A 194 -2.12 -15.32 -6.28
C LEU A 194 -3.11 -15.65 -7.41
N VAL A 195 -4.16 -16.43 -7.13
CA VAL A 195 -5.12 -16.91 -8.12
C VAL A 195 -6.53 -16.51 -7.74
N HIS A 196 -7.36 -16.15 -8.72
CA HIS A 196 -8.69 -15.61 -8.50
C HIS A 196 -9.72 -16.30 -9.39
N VAL A 197 -10.93 -16.49 -8.86
CA VAL A 197 -12.10 -17.02 -9.57
C VAL A 197 -13.00 -15.84 -9.93
N GLY A 198 -13.01 -15.47 -11.21
CA GLY A 198 -13.81 -14.36 -11.74
C GLY A 198 -13.14 -12.98 -11.70
N VAL A 199 -13.48 -12.16 -12.69
CA VAL A 199 -12.92 -10.80 -12.89
C VAL A 199 -13.29 -9.86 -11.75
N VAL A 200 -14.54 -9.89 -11.30
CA VAL A 200 -15.04 -9.01 -10.22
C VAL A 200 -14.30 -9.30 -8.91
N HIS A 201 -14.09 -10.58 -8.60
CA HIS A 201 -13.37 -10.99 -7.40
C HIS A 201 -11.91 -10.52 -7.42
N LEU A 202 -11.21 -10.65 -8.55
CA LEU A 202 -9.88 -10.07 -8.72
C LEU A 202 -9.91 -8.54 -8.56
N LEU A 203 -10.81 -7.84 -9.25
CA LEU A 203 -10.85 -6.38 -9.27
C LEU A 203 -11.05 -5.79 -7.87
N VAL A 204 -11.99 -6.34 -7.08
CA VAL A 204 -12.25 -5.88 -5.72
C VAL A 204 -11.05 -6.13 -4.80
N ASN A 205 -10.41 -7.31 -4.88
CA ASN A 205 -9.20 -7.58 -4.11
C ASN A 205 -8.08 -6.60 -4.45
N LEU A 206 -7.81 -6.37 -5.74
CA LEU A 206 -6.80 -5.42 -6.19
C LEU A 206 -7.07 -3.99 -5.71
N LEU A 207 -8.32 -3.53 -5.83
CA LEU A 207 -8.72 -2.20 -5.40
C LEU A 207 -8.44 -2.01 -3.91
N VAL A 208 -8.93 -2.91 -3.07
CA VAL A 208 -8.77 -2.80 -1.61
C VAL A 208 -7.30 -3.02 -1.21
N GLN A 209 -6.61 -3.99 -1.82
CA GLN A 209 -5.20 -4.27 -1.57
C GLN A 209 -4.30 -3.08 -1.88
N LEU A 210 -4.50 -2.41 -3.02
CA LEU A 210 -3.70 -1.25 -3.39
C LEU A 210 -4.08 -0.03 -2.57
N PHE A 211 -5.39 0.21 -2.40
CA PHE A 211 -5.89 1.37 -1.66
C PHE A 211 -5.50 1.34 -0.19
N LEU A 212 -5.42 0.17 0.45
CA LEU A 212 -5.02 0.04 1.86
C LEU A 212 -3.55 -0.32 2.02
N GLY A 213 -3.04 -1.22 1.19
CA GLY A 213 -1.70 -1.75 1.34
C GLY A 213 -0.63 -0.70 1.06
N VAL A 214 -0.74 0.07 -0.03
CA VAL A 214 0.29 1.05 -0.43
C VAL A 214 0.48 2.15 0.64
N PRO A 215 -0.57 2.78 1.19
CA PRO A 215 -0.41 3.76 2.26
C PRO A 215 0.25 3.18 3.52
N LEU A 216 -0.13 1.96 3.92
CA LEU A 216 0.53 1.29 5.04
C LEU A 216 2.01 1.05 4.75
N GLU A 217 2.39 0.70 3.52
CA GLU A 217 3.80 0.47 3.17
C GLU A 217 4.62 1.75 3.27
N MET A 218 4.03 2.88 2.85
CA MET A 218 4.66 4.20 2.91
C MET A 218 4.96 4.63 4.35
N VAL A 219 4.17 4.19 5.32
CA VAL A 219 4.28 4.64 6.72
C VAL A 219 4.95 3.62 7.63
N HIS A 220 4.66 2.33 7.43
CA HIS A 220 5.17 1.26 8.29
C HIS A 220 6.31 0.46 7.67
N ARG A 221 6.71 0.79 6.42
CA ARG A 221 7.69 0.06 5.59
C ARG A 221 7.13 -1.25 5.03
N TRP A 222 7.44 -1.54 3.78
CA TRP A 222 6.91 -2.70 3.03
C TRP A 222 6.99 -4.04 3.77
N TRP A 223 8.11 -4.32 4.44
CA TRP A 223 8.31 -5.63 5.10
C TRP A 223 7.36 -5.85 6.27
N ARG A 224 6.91 -4.78 6.94
CA ARG A 224 5.94 -4.86 8.04
C ARG A 224 4.56 -5.20 7.52
N VAL A 225 4.18 -4.55 6.44
CA VAL A 225 2.88 -4.73 5.80
C VAL A 225 2.77 -6.10 5.16
N VAL A 226 3.81 -6.56 4.46
CA VAL A 226 3.80 -7.91 3.87
C VAL A 226 3.76 -9.01 4.95
N LEU A 227 4.35 -8.80 6.13
CA LEU A 227 4.21 -9.74 7.25
C LEU A 227 2.76 -9.83 7.73
N VAL A 228 2.08 -8.69 7.90
CA VAL A 228 0.65 -8.65 8.27
C VAL A 228 -0.21 -9.33 7.21
N TYR A 229 0.05 -9.03 5.94
CA TYR A 229 -0.69 -9.60 4.81
C TYR A 229 -0.51 -11.13 4.71
N LEU A 230 0.73 -11.62 4.73
CA LEU A 230 1.02 -13.06 4.67
C LEU A 230 0.52 -13.81 5.91
N ALA A 231 0.56 -13.18 7.08
CA ALA A 231 -0.04 -13.74 8.28
C ALA A 231 -1.55 -13.93 8.13
N GLY A 232 -2.22 -12.96 7.50
CA GLY A 232 -3.64 -13.04 7.13
C GLY A 232 -3.95 -14.18 6.17
N VAL A 233 -3.19 -14.29 5.08
CA VAL A 233 -3.31 -15.37 4.09
C VAL A 233 -3.12 -16.74 4.75
N ALA A 234 -2.05 -16.91 5.54
CA ALA A 234 -1.77 -18.17 6.23
C ALA A 234 -2.85 -18.55 7.25
N ALA A 235 -3.32 -17.58 8.04
CA ALA A 235 -4.40 -17.80 8.99
C ALA A 235 -5.71 -18.14 8.27
N GLY A 236 -5.99 -17.47 7.15
CA GLY A 236 -7.19 -17.69 6.35
C GLY A 236 -7.30 -19.12 5.81
N SER A 237 -6.22 -19.62 5.22
CA SER A 237 -6.17 -21.00 4.72
C SER A 237 -6.18 -22.04 5.83
N LEU A 238 -5.42 -21.84 6.91
CA LEU A 238 -5.42 -22.75 8.05
C LEU A 238 -6.79 -22.80 8.73
N ALA A 239 -7.43 -21.68 9.01
CA ALA A 239 -8.75 -21.67 9.64
C ALA A 239 -9.79 -22.36 8.75
N THR A 240 -9.81 -22.04 7.45
CA THR A 240 -10.72 -22.69 6.51
C THR A 240 -10.47 -24.20 6.44
N SER A 241 -9.21 -24.65 6.44
CA SER A 241 -8.89 -26.07 6.41
C SER A 241 -9.53 -26.85 7.58
N LEU A 242 -9.64 -26.21 8.75
CA LEU A 242 -10.19 -26.84 9.95
C LEU A 242 -11.72 -26.75 10.00
N THR A 243 -12.30 -25.62 9.60
CA THR A 243 -13.75 -25.41 9.70
C THR A 243 -14.52 -25.94 8.50
N ASP A 244 -13.90 -25.95 7.33
CA ASP A 244 -14.52 -26.37 6.06
C ASP A 244 -13.52 -27.19 5.22
N PRO A 245 -13.23 -28.44 5.64
CA PRO A 245 -12.11 -29.24 5.13
C PRO A 245 -12.24 -29.70 3.68
N LYS A 246 -13.31 -29.31 2.96
CA LYS A 246 -13.55 -29.66 1.55
C LYS A 246 -13.53 -28.46 0.61
N VAL A 247 -13.39 -27.26 1.14
CA VAL A 247 -13.45 -26.04 0.34
C VAL A 247 -12.07 -25.73 -0.26
N TYR A 248 -12.07 -25.42 -1.55
CA TYR A 248 -10.95 -24.82 -2.24
C TYR A 248 -10.92 -23.33 -1.95
N LEU A 249 -9.74 -22.77 -1.72
CA LEU A 249 -9.58 -21.31 -1.60
C LEU A 249 -8.77 -20.78 -2.77
N ALA A 250 -9.28 -19.71 -3.37
CA ALA A 250 -8.57 -18.86 -4.32
C ALA A 250 -8.86 -17.41 -3.91
N GLY A 251 -7.85 -16.55 -3.93
CA GLY A 251 -7.98 -15.11 -3.75
C GLY A 251 -7.14 -14.54 -2.63
N ALA A 252 -6.71 -13.30 -2.82
CA ALA A 252 -5.89 -12.51 -1.90
C ALA A 252 -6.61 -12.08 -0.61
N SER A 253 -7.90 -12.39 -0.47
CA SER A 253 -8.79 -11.79 0.51
C SER A 253 -8.38 -12.01 1.97
N GLY A 254 -7.75 -13.14 2.32
CA GLY A 254 -7.19 -13.35 3.66
C GLY A 254 -6.16 -12.27 4.05
N GLY A 255 -5.33 -11.83 3.09
CA GLY A 255 -4.40 -10.73 3.27
C GLY A 255 -5.10 -9.36 3.25
N VAL A 256 -6.07 -9.16 2.36
CA VAL A 256 -6.87 -7.92 2.29
C VAL A 256 -7.59 -7.62 3.60
N TYR A 257 -8.25 -8.62 4.20
CA TYR A 257 -8.91 -8.44 5.49
C TYR A 257 -7.92 -8.23 6.63
N ALA A 258 -6.70 -8.75 6.51
CA ALA A 258 -5.64 -8.43 7.46
C ALA A 258 -5.22 -6.96 7.36
N LEU A 259 -5.15 -6.38 6.15
CA LEU A 259 -4.88 -4.96 5.95
C LEU A 259 -6.01 -4.07 6.47
N ILE A 260 -7.28 -4.47 6.26
CA ILE A 260 -8.45 -3.77 6.82
C ILE A 260 -8.36 -3.75 8.35
N ALA A 261 -8.15 -4.91 8.97
CA ALA A 261 -8.04 -5.02 10.42
C ALA A 261 -6.84 -4.25 10.99
N ALA A 262 -5.73 -4.22 10.26
CA ALA A 262 -4.55 -3.44 10.63
C ALA A 262 -4.83 -1.92 10.61
N HIS A 263 -5.61 -1.41 9.63
CA HIS A 263 -6.08 -0.03 9.66
C HIS A 263 -7.03 0.24 10.83
N ILE A 264 -7.98 -0.66 11.09
CA ILE A 264 -8.89 -0.53 12.23
C ILE A 264 -8.08 -0.46 13.53
N ALA A 265 -7.03 -1.26 13.67
CA ALA A 265 -6.13 -1.18 14.82
C ALA A 265 -5.45 0.19 14.92
N THR A 266 -4.94 0.73 13.80
CA THR A 266 -4.37 2.09 13.75
C THR A 266 -5.39 3.16 14.13
N ILE A 267 -6.62 3.08 13.63
CA ILE A 267 -7.73 3.99 13.95
C ILE A 267 -8.05 3.93 15.45
N ILE A 268 -8.17 2.73 16.03
CA ILE A 268 -8.48 2.56 17.46
C ILE A 268 -7.35 3.12 18.33
N MET A 269 -6.09 2.84 17.97
CA MET A 269 -4.93 3.29 18.76
C MET A 269 -4.75 4.81 18.74
N ASN A 270 -5.25 5.49 17.72
CA ASN A 270 -5.01 6.91 17.50
C ASN A 270 -6.31 7.66 17.15
N TRP A 271 -7.40 7.26 17.80
CA TRP A 271 -8.75 7.74 17.51
C TRP A 271 -8.89 9.26 17.68
N ALA A 272 -8.15 9.85 18.63
CA ALA A 272 -8.25 11.28 18.94
C ALA A 272 -7.53 12.16 17.90
N GLU A 273 -6.61 11.58 17.14
CA GLU A 273 -5.71 12.25 16.21
C GLU A 273 -6.16 12.13 14.73
N MET A 274 -7.29 11.46 14.48
CA MET A 274 -7.81 11.15 13.14
C MET A 274 -9.05 12.00 12.82
N GLU A 275 -8.95 12.94 11.89
CA GLU A 275 -10.06 13.83 11.51
C GLU A 275 -11.25 13.11 10.87
N PHE A 276 -11.02 11.97 10.17
CA PHE A 276 -12.05 11.25 9.40
C PHE A 276 -12.23 9.77 9.77
N ALA A 277 -11.83 9.36 10.97
CA ALA A 277 -11.88 7.96 11.42
C ALA A 277 -13.24 7.26 11.23
N ILE A 278 -14.34 7.97 11.50
CA ILE A 278 -15.70 7.40 11.38
C ILE A 278 -16.06 7.10 9.93
N ILE A 279 -15.77 8.01 9.00
CA ILE A 279 -16.05 7.81 7.56
C ILE A 279 -15.22 6.65 7.04
N GLN A 280 -13.94 6.60 7.41
CA GLN A 280 -13.04 5.51 7.05
C GLN A 280 -13.54 4.16 7.56
N LEU A 281 -14.00 4.08 8.82
CA LEU A 281 -14.57 2.87 9.40
C LEU A 281 -15.86 2.44 8.68
N LEU A 282 -16.73 3.39 8.32
CA LEU A 282 -17.96 3.11 7.57
C LEU A 282 -17.67 2.57 6.16
N VAL A 283 -16.67 3.12 5.46
CA VAL A 283 -16.23 2.62 4.16
C VAL A 283 -15.71 1.18 4.27
N PHE A 284 -14.89 0.88 5.27
CA PHE A 284 -14.40 -0.50 5.49
C PHE A 284 -15.52 -1.46 5.85
N LEU A 285 -16.46 -1.04 6.69
CA LEU A 285 -17.62 -1.86 7.03
C LEU A 285 -18.48 -2.15 5.81
N LEU A 286 -18.72 -1.15 4.95
CA LEU A 286 -19.47 -1.31 3.71
C LEU A 286 -18.77 -2.29 2.74
N LEU A 287 -17.47 -2.10 2.50
CA LEU A 287 -16.69 -2.97 1.62
C LEU A 287 -16.67 -4.42 2.14
N ALA A 288 -16.42 -4.61 3.43
CA ALA A 288 -16.44 -5.93 4.07
C ALA A 288 -17.85 -6.56 4.03
N ALA A 289 -18.90 -5.77 4.24
CA ALA A 289 -20.27 -6.27 4.21
C ALA A 289 -20.68 -6.73 2.80
N VAL A 290 -20.31 -5.99 1.75
CA VAL A 290 -20.56 -6.37 0.35
C VAL A 290 -19.81 -7.65 0.02
N ASP A 291 -18.52 -7.73 0.36
CA ASP A 291 -17.67 -8.88 0.03
C ASP A 291 -18.01 -10.15 0.82
N VAL A 292 -18.30 -10.04 2.13
CA VAL A 292 -18.85 -11.17 2.90
C VAL A 292 -20.25 -11.53 2.39
N GLY A 293 -21.07 -10.54 2.06
CA GLY A 293 -22.43 -10.74 1.55
C GLY A 293 -22.46 -11.52 0.25
N THR A 294 -21.58 -11.20 -0.71
CA THR A 294 -21.44 -11.95 -1.97
C THR A 294 -20.94 -13.38 -1.71
N ALA A 295 -19.94 -13.57 -0.84
CA ALA A 295 -19.44 -14.90 -0.48
C ALA A 295 -20.52 -15.78 0.18
N VAL A 296 -21.33 -15.21 1.08
CA VAL A 296 -22.46 -15.90 1.71
C VAL A 296 -23.56 -16.21 0.69
N TYR A 297 -23.91 -15.25 -0.17
CA TYR A 297 -24.93 -15.42 -1.20
C TYR A 297 -24.55 -16.53 -2.20
N ASP A 298 -23.29 -16.55 -2.66
CA ASP A 298 -22.83 -17.56 -3.61
C ASP A 298 -22.85 -18.97 -3.00
N ARG A 299 -22.56 -19.09 -1.70
CA ARG A 299 -22.60 -20.36 -0.97
C ARG A 299 -24.00 -20.90 -0.77
N TYR A 300 -24.91 -20.07 -0.23
CA TYR A 300 -26.24 -20.52 0.18
C TYR A 300 -27.28 -20.45 -0.92
N TRP A 301 -27.09 -19.60 -1.94
CA TRP A 301 -28.09 -19.36 -2.97
C TRP A 301 -27.66 -19.82 -4.36
N ARG A 302 -26.39 -19.67 -4.73
CA ARG A 302 -25.89 -20.12 -6.04
C ARG A 302 -25.31 -21.54 -6.04
N HIS A 303 -25.13 -22.16 -4.88
CA HIS A 303 -24.53 -23.50 -4.72
C HIS A 303 -23.22 -23.69 -5.52
N LEU A 304 -22.45 -22.62 -5.69
CA LEU A 304 -21.14 -22.69 -6.34
C LEU A 304 -20.20 -23.49 -5.42
N GLN A 305 -19.63 -24.58 -5.94
CA GLN A 305 -18.65 -25.42 -5.22
C GLN A 305 -17.30 -24.70 -4.99
N GLN A 306 -17.12 -23.52 -5.59
CA GLN A 306 -15.92 -22.69 -5.50
C GLN A 306 -16.19 -21.53 -4.53
N ASN A 307 -16.09 -21.81 -3.23
CA ASN A 307 -16.49 -20.85 -2.20
C ASN A 307 -15.31 -20.01 -1.71
N ILE A 308 -15.45 -18.69 -1.84
CA ILE A 308 -14.63 -17.72 -1.12
C ILE A 308 -14.97 -17.88 0.36
N GLY A 309 -14.02 -18.31 1.17
CA GLY A 309 -14.26 -18.62 2.57
C GLY A 309 -14.46 -17.35 3.40
N TYR A 310 -15.68 -17.07 3.85
CA TYR A 310 -15.93 -16.06 4.90
C TYR A 310 -15.07 -16.33 6.15
N VAL A 311 -14.72 -17.60 6.41
CA VAL A 311 -13.77 -17.99 7.46
C VAL A 311 -12.37 -17.48 7.15
N ALA A 312 -11.93 -17.53 5.89
CA ALA A 312 -10.64 -16.99 5.49
C ALA A 312 -10.58 -15.48 5.70
N HIS A 313 -11.67 -14.76 5.43
CA HIS A 313 -11.79 -13.32 5.68
C HIS A 313 -11.71 -13.01 7.18
N LEU A 314 -12.49 -13.71 8.00
CA LEU A 314 -12.50 -13.54 9.46
C LEU A 314 -11.14 -13.86 10.08
N ALA A 315 -10.54 -15.00 9.73
CA ALA A 315 -9.24 -15.40 10.24
C ALA A 315 -8.12 -14.46 9.76
N GLY A 316 -8.22 -13.97 8.52
CA GLY A 316 -7.37 -12.92 7.99
C GLY A 316 -7.44 -11.63 8.82
N ALA A 317 -8.65 -11.16 9.13
CA ALA A 317 -8.86 -9.99 9.97
C ALA A 317 -8.31 -10.18 11.40
N VAL A 318 -8.56 -11.34 12.03
CA VAL A 318 -8.02 -11.66 13.36
C VAL A 318 -6.49 -11.68 13.33
N ALA A 319 -5.88 -12.32 12.34
CA ALA A 319 -4.42 -12.32 12.17
C ALA A 319 -3.87 -10.91 11.94
N GLY A 320 -4.55 -10.11 11.11
CA GLY A 320 -4.19 -8.71 10.86
C GLY A 320 -4.21 -7.86 12.12
N LEU A 321 -5.21 -8.04 12.99
CA LEU A 321 -5.28 -7.37 14.28
C LEU A 321 -4.15 -7.82 15.21
N LEU A 322 -3.97 -9.13 15.40
CA LEU A 322 -2.98 -9.68 16.33
C LEU A 322 -1.54 -9.35 15.93
N VAL A 323 -1.22 -9.51 14.63
CA VAL A 323 0.12 -9.20 14.09
C VAL A 323 0.29 -7.68 13.97
N GLY A 324 -0.75 -6.96 13.55
CA GLY A 324 -0.75 -5.51 13.39
C GLY A 324 -0.42 -4.75 14.67
N ILE A 325 -1.00 -5.15 15.81
CA ILE A 325 -0.69 -4.57 17.14
C ILE A 325 0.81 -4.57 17.44
N GLY A 326 1.55 -5.57 16.94
CA GLY A 326 2.96 -5.72 17.23
C GLY A 326 3.94 -5.31 16.17
N VAL A 327 3.49 -5.37 14.92
CA VAL A 327 4.33 -5.07 13.77
C VAL A 327 4.15 -3.62 13.38
N LEU A 328 2.95 -3.04 13.45
CA LEU A 328 2.77 -1.63 13.09
C LEU A 328 3.40 -0.71 14.15
N ARG A 329 3.91 0.43 13.69
CA ARG A 329 4.58 1.40 14.57
C ARG A 329 3.55 2.00 15.51
N ASN A 330 3.80 1.83 16.81
CA ASN A 330 3.06 2.53 17.84
C ASN A 330 3.81 3.80 18.23
N LEU A 331 3.12 4.95 18.13
CA LEU A 331 3.69 6.30 18.29
C LEU A 331 4.02 6.62 19.75
N GLU A 332 3.36 5.97 20.71
CA GLU A 332 3.55 6.19 22.14
C GLU A 332 3.57 4.85 22.87
N LYS A 333 4.71 4.43 23.45
CA LYS A 333 4.81 3.13 24.11
C LYS A 333 4.35 3.21 25.57
N ARG A 334 3.09 2.90 25.85
CA ARG A 334 2.59 2.72 27.21
C ARG A 334 2.94 1.33 27.74
N LYS A 335 3.18 1.21 29.04
CA LYS A 335 3.61 -0.06 29.67
C LYS A 335 2.61 -1.22 29.47
N TRP A 336 1.31 -0.92 29.34
CA TRP A 336 0.27 -1.91 29.11
C TRP A 336 0.30 -2.49 27.69
N GLU A 337 0.72 -1.71 26.70
CA GLU A 337 0.81 -2.14 25.30
C GLU A 337 1.86 -3.21 25.09
N LYS A 338 2.95 -3.19 25.88
CA LYS A 338 3.94 -4.28 25.88
C LYS A 338 3.33 -5.61 26.34
N ARG A 339 2.38 -5.57 27.28
CA ARG A 339 1.66 -6.78 27.74
C ARG A 339 0.67 -7.25 26.68
N LEU A 340 -0.08 -6.31 26.10
CA LEU A 340 -1.00 -6.61 24.99
C LEU A 340 -0.25 -7.20 23.79
N TRP A 341 0.92 -6.67 23.46
CA TRP A 341 1.79 -7.16 22.40
C TRP A 341 2.17 -8.62 22.60
N TRP A 342 2.72 -8.96 23.78
CA TRP A 342 3.07 -10.35 24.09
C TRP A 342 1.85 -11.26 24.09
N ALA A 343 0.70 -10.80 24.60
CA ALA A 343 -0.54 -11.57 24.55
C ALA A 343 -0.97 -11.84 23.09
N ALA A 344 -0.92 -10.84 22.22
CA ALA A 344 -1.27 -10.98 20.81
C ALA A 344 -0.33 -11.91 20.05
N VAL A 345 0.98 -11.79 20.28
CA VAL A 345 2.02 -12.68 19.71
C VAL A 345 1.80 -14.12 20.16
N VAL A 346 1.65 -14.36 21.46
CA VAL A 346 1.42 -15.71 22.01
C VAL A 346 0.13 -16.30 21.44
N LEU A 347 -0.95 -15.52 21.39
CA LEU A 347 -2.23 -15.97 20.84
C LEU A 347 -2.11 -16.33 19.35
N TYR A 348 -1.51 -15.46 18.53
CA TYR A 348 -1.31 -15.72 17.10
C TYR A 348 -0.51 -17.01 16.87
N PHE A 349 0.66 -17.15 17.50
CA PHE A 349 1.48 -18.35 17.33
C PHE A 349 0.79 -19.60 17.88
N SER A 350 0.03 -19.51 18.97
CA SER A 350 -0.74 -20.64 19.49
C SER A 350 -1.80 -21.12 18.50
N LEU A 351 -2.54 -20.19 17.87
CA LEU A 351 -3.53 -20.52 16.85
C LEU A 351 -2.89 -21.13 15.61
N MET A 352 -1.78 -20.56 15.13
CA MET A 352 -1.07 -21.05 13.95
C MET A 352 -0.47 -22.44 14.19
N ILE A 353 0.22 -22.63 15.33
CA ILE A 353 0.77 -23.94 15.72
C ILE A 353 -0.36 -24.96 15.87
N GLY A 354 -1.44 -24.61 16.58
CA GLY A 354 -2.61 -25.47 16.72
C GLY A 354 -3.19 -25.91 15.37
N GLY A 355 -3.35 -24.98 14.42
CA GLY A 355 -3.86 -25.28 13.09
C GLY A 355 -2.93 -26.13 12.24
N VAL A 356 -1.61 -25.91 12.34
CA VAL A 356 -0.61 -26.75 11.68
C VAL A 356 -0.59 -28.16 12.28
N LEU A 357 -0.58 -28.28 13.61
CA LEU A 357 -0.63 -29.58 14.30
C LEU A 357 -1.91 -30.33 13.97
N ALA A 358 -3.06 -29.65 13.93
CA ALA A 358 -4.32 -30.27 13.51
C ALA A 358 -4.25 -30.78 12.06
N ASN A 359 -3.67 -30.01 11.14
CA ASN A 359 -3.46 -30.47 9.76
C ASN A 359 -2.54 -31.70 9.66
N ILE A 360 -1.51 -31.79 10.51
CA ILE A 360 -0.56 -32.91 10.50
C ILE A 360 -1.17 -34.17 11.16
N PHE A 361 -1.76 -34.01 12.34
CA PHE A 361 -2.10 -35.14 13.22
C PHE A 361 -3.58 -35.54 13.17
N TRP A 362 -4.49 -34.63 12.86
CA TRP A 362 -5.93 -34.91 12.84
C TRP A 362 -6.41 -35.39 11.46
N THR A 363 -5.79 -36.45 10.93
CA THR A 363 -6.06 -36.94 9.58
C THR A 363 -7.51 -37.39 9.36
N SER A 364 -8.17 -37.93 10.39
CA SER A 364 -9.56 -38.39 10.32
C SER A 364 -10.56 -37.28 9.99
N HIS A 365 -10.33 -36.04 10.47
CA HIS A 365 -11.15 -34.87 10.15
C HIS A 365 -11.24 -34.59 8.65
N PHE A 366 -10.14 -34.81 7.95
CA PHE A 366 -10.01 -34.54 6.53
C PHE A 366 -10.37 -35.75 5.65
N GLN A 367 -10.65 -36.91 6.25
CA GLN A 367 -11.04 -38.13 5.54
C GLN A 367 -12.56 -38.37 5.54
N THR A 368 -13.31 -37.73 6.44
CA THR A 368 -14.75 -37.94 6.55
C THR A 368 -15.54 -37.17 5.48
N THR A 369 -16.05 -37.96 4.52
CA THR A 369 -17.04 -37.72 3.45
C THR A 369 -16.60 -37.03 2.17
#